data_AF-A0A1Q7JZH6-F1
#
_entry.id   AF-A0A1Q7JZH6-F1
#
_cell.length_a   1.000
_cell.length_b   1.000
_cell.length_c   1.000
_cell.angle_alpha   90.00
_cell.angle_beta   90.00
_cell.angle_gamma   90.00
#
_symmetry.space_group_name_H-M   'P 1'
#
loop_
_entity.id
_entity.type
_entity.pdbx_description
1 polymer ?
#
loop_
_entity_poly.entity_id
_entity_poly.type
_entity_poly.pdbx_seq_one_letter_code
_entity_poly.pdbx_strand_id
1 'polypeptide(L)' 'MAAAGNEAVKAGINSGHIVSEASKVLGGGGGGRPFFATGGGSSKDRVDEALRIAEQIITEQLRIAVPAEGISNAGQA' A
#
# COMPACT_ATOMS: atom_id res chain seq x y z
N MET A 1 3.00 -6.01 5.24
CA MET A 1 3.71 -6.86 4.24
C MET A 1 2.88 -6.87 2.98
N ALA A 2 3.51 -6.80 1.80
CA ALA A 2 2.84 -6.92 0.51
C ALA A 2 3.54 -7.97 -0.35
N ALA A 3 2.76 -8.70 -1.14
CA ALA A 3 3.24 -9.69 -2.10
C ALA A 3 2.43 -9.58 -3.39
N ALA A 4 3.10 -9.72 -4.53
CA ALA A 4 2.49 -9.67 -5.84
C ALA A 4 2.91 -10.88 -6.67
N GLY A 5 1.94 -11.53 -7.32
CA GLY A 5 2.21 -12.62 -8.26
C GLY A 5 2.87 -12.12 -9.55
N ASN A 6 3.44 -13.04 -10.32
CA ASN A 6 4.20 -12.71 -11.53
C ASN A 6 3.43 -11.84 -12.53
N GLU A 7 2.14 -12.10 -12.75
CA GLU A 7 1.34 -11.33 -13.71
C GLU A 7 1.12 -9.87 -13.23
N ALA A 8 0.91 -9.66 -11.94
CA ALA A 8 0.80 -8.31 -11.37
C ALA A 8 2.12 -7.54 -11.49
N VAL A 9 3.26 -8.22 -11.25
CA VAL A 9 4.59 -7.62 -11.40
C VAL A 9 4.87 -7.28 -12.87
N LYS A 10 4.53 -8.17 -13.81
CA LYS A 10 4.61 -7.89 -15.26
C LYS A 10 3.71 -6.73 -15.69
N ALA A 11 2.56 -6.56 -15.04
CA ALA A 11 1.66 -5.43 -15.25
C ALA A 11 2.17 -4.10 -14.65
N GLY A 12 3.30 -4.11 -13.95
CA GLY A 12 3.95 -2.89 -13.44
C GLY A 12 3.89 -2.73 -11.92
N ILE A 13 3.32 -3.68 -11.17
CA ILE A 13 3.28 -3.59 -9.71
C ILE A 13 4.68 -3.69 -9.09
N ASN A 14 4.94 -2.80 -8.14
CA ASN A 14 6.14 -2.80 -7.32
C ASN A 14 5.78 -2.74 -5.82
N SER A 15 5.78 -3.91 -5.17
CA SER A 15 5.51 -4.08 -3.74
C SER A 15 6.48 -3.28 -2.86
N GLY A 16 7.74 -3.15 -3.27
CA GLY A 16 8.76 -2.37 -2.55
C GLY A 16 8.39 -0.90 -2.44
N HIS A 17 7.94 -0.30 -3.54
CA HIS A 17 7.50 1.10 -3.57
C HIS A 17 6.23 1.31 -2.72
N ILE A 18 5.23 0.43 -2.89
CA ILE A 18 3.96 0.49 -2.14
C ILE A 18 4.22 0.47 -0.63
N VAL A 19 5.03 -0.50 -0.16
CA VAL A 19 5.31 -0.66 1.28
C VAL A 19 6.17 0.48 1.82
N SER A 20 7.12 0.99 1.04
CA SER A 20 7.96 2.11 1.47
C SER A 20 7.14 3.35 1.79
N GLU A 21 6.26 3.77 0.87
CA GLU A 21 5.41 4.96 1.07
C GLU A 21 4.40 4.76 2.19
N ALA A 22 3.71 3.62 2.25
CA ALA A 22 2.79 3.31 3.34
C ALA A 22 3.51 3.30 4.72
N SER A 23 4.75 2.80 4.78
CA SER A 23 5.51 2.77 6.04
C SER A 23 5.95 4.15 6.49
N LYS A 24 6.24 5.09 5.58
CA LYS A 24 6.54 6.49 5.91
C LYS A 24 5.35 7.19 6.56
N VAL A 25 4.13 6.93 6.09
CA VAL A 25 2.88 7.44 6.71
C VAL A 25 2.79 6.96 8.17
N LEU A 26 3.15 5.71 8.42
CA LEU A 26 3.17 5.14 9.78
C LEU A 26 4.35 5.65 10.63
N GLY A 27 5.21 6.53 10.11
CA GLY A 27 6.39 7.03 10.82
C GLY A 27 7.54 6.01 10.93
N GLY A 28 7.59 5.04 10.03
CA GLY A 28 8.65 4.04 9.99
C GLY A 28 9.22 3.83 8.59
N GLY A 29 9.68 2.61 8.33
CA GLY A 29 10.40 2.26 7.13
C GLY A 29 10.07 0.86 6.64
N GLY A 30 10.43 0.60 5.39
CA GLY A 30 10.17 -0.66 4.71
C GLY A 30 10.85 -0.72 3.36
N GLY A 31 10.89 -1.91 2.78
CA GLY A 31 11.50 -2.15 1.49
C GLY A 31 11.38 -3.61 1.05
N GLY A 32 11.84 -3.88 -0.16
CA GLY A 32 11.78 -5.20 -0.74
C GLY A 32 11.97 -5.17 -2.25
N ARG A 33 11.56 -6.26 -2.89
CA ARG A 33 11.58 -6.43 -4.35
C ARG A 33 10.18 -6.17 -4.94
N PRO A 34 10.06 -6.00 -6.27
CA PRO A 34 8.76 -5.76 -6.89
C PRO A 34 7.66 -6.79 -6.53
N PHE A 35 8.04 -8.05 -6.33
CA PHE A 35 7.10 -9.12 -5.96
C PHE A 35 6.85 -9.28 -4.45
N PHE A 36 7.67 -8.67 -3.58
CA PHE A 36 7.55 -8.86 -2.14
C PHE A 36 8.25 -7.77 -1.34
N ALA A 37 7.58 -7.22 -0.33
CA ALA A 37 8.15 -6.22 0.58
C ALA A 37 7.56 -6.26 1.99
N THR A 38 8.36 -5.81 2.95
CA THR A 38 7.98 -5.68 4.37
C THR A 38 8.31 -4.29 4.90
N GLY A 39 7.57 -3.87 5.91
CA GLY A 39 7.66 -2.53 6.48
C GLY A 39 6.60 -2.30 7.54
N GLY A 40 6.71 -1.16 8.22
CA GLY A 40 5.78 -0.71 9.24
C GLY A 40 6.26 0.60 9.89
N GLY A 41 5.60 1.00 10.97
CA GLY A 41 5.92 2.20 11.73
C GLY A 41 5.20 2.23 13.08
N SER A 42 5.47 3.25 13.88
CA SER A 42 4.96 3.39 15.25
C SER A 42 3.57 4.02 15.35
N SER A 43 3.11 4.71 14.30
CA SER A 43 1.86 5.49 14.30
C SER A 43 0.65 4.61 14.00
N LYS A 44 0.15 3.90 15.01
CA LYS A 44 -0.99 2.96 14.91
C LYS A 44 -2.30 3.64 14.51
N ASP A 45 -2.43 4.92 14.79
CA ASP A 45 -3.56 5.79 14.47
C ASP A 45 -3.63 6.18 12.99
N ARG A 46 -2.56 5.95 12.21
CA ARG A 46 -2.47 6.31 10.78
C ARG A 46 -2.63 5.14 9.82
N VAL A 47 -3.13 4.00 10.28
CA VAL A 47 -3.29 2.79 9.46
C VAL A 47 -4.20 3.03 8.26
N ASP A 48 -5.34 3.70 8.46
CA ASP A 48 -6.28 3.97 7.36
C ASP A 48 -5.66 4.86 6.28
N GLU A 49 -4.86 5.86 6.69
CA GLU A 49 -4.14 6.72 5.76
C GLU A 49 -3.07 5.94 4.98
N ALA A 50 -2.33 5.06 5.65
CA ALA A 50 -1.34 4.21 5.01
C ALA A 50 -1.97 3.24 3.99
N LEU A 51 -3.17 2.72 4.27
CA LEU A 51 -3.94 1.90 3.34
C LEU A 51 -4.39 2.69 2.12
N ARG A 52 -4.88 3.92 2.29
CA ARG A 52 -5.25 4.80 1.16
C ARG A 52 -4.04 5.12 0.28
N ILE A 53 -2.88 5.40 0.89
CA ILE A 53 -1.63 5.65 0.13
C ILE A 53 -1.22 4.42 -0.67
N ALA A 54 -1.33 3.22 -0.08
CA ALA A 54 -1.05 1.98 -0.80
C ALA A 54 -1.99 1.79 -2.01
N GLU A 55 -3.29 2.04 -1.83
CA GLU A 55 -4.30 1.96 -2.91
C GLU A 55 -4.05 2.98 -4.03
N GLN A 56 -3.72 4.23 -3.68
CA GLN A 56 -3.36 5.27 -4.65
C GLN A 56 -2.15 4.86 -5.49
N ILE A 57 -1.09 4.35 -4.85
CA ILE A 57 0.13 3.93 -5.56
C ILE A 57 -0.14 2.73 -6.47
N ILE A 58 -0.93 1.75 -6.03
CA ILE A 58 -1.32 0.60 -6.86
C ILE A 58 -2.04 1.09 -8.13
N THR A 59 -2.95 2.04 -7.94
CA THR A 59 -3.74 2.64 -9.01
C THR A 59 -2.87 3.40 -10.00
N GLU A 60 -1.93 4.21 -9.52
CA GLU A 60 -0.95 4.92 -10.34
C GLU A 60 -0.06 3.94 -11.13
N GLN A 61 0.39 2.85 -10.49
CA GLN A 61 1.22 1.83 -11.13
C GLN A 61 0.46 1.10 -12.24
N LEU A 62 -0.82 0.78 -12.03
CA LEU A 62 -1.67 0.10 -13.00
C LEU A 62 -2.38 1.05 -13.98
N ARG A 63 -2.26 2.36 -13.79
CA ARG A 63 -2.97 3.40 -14.56
C ARG A 63 -4.48 3.18 -14.61
N ILE A 64 -5.05 2.69 -13.51
CA ILE A 64 -6.50 2.54 -13.35
C ILE A 64 -7.04 3.74 -12.56
N ALA A 65 -8.36 3.86 -12.41
CA ALA A 65 -8.96 4.84 -11.50
C ALA A 65 -9.49 4.12 -10.26
N VAL A 66 -9.27 4.66 -9.06
CA VAL A 66 -9.92 4.17 -7.84
C VAL A 66 -11.39 4.60 -7.86
N PRO A 67 -12.37 3.68 -7.81
CA PRO A 67 -13.73 4.05 -7.46
C PRO A 67 -13.77 4.52 -6.00
N ALA A 68 -14.43 5.65 -5.72
CA ALA A 68 -14.43 6.28 -4.39
C ALA A 68 -15.06 5.47 -3.24
N GLU A 69 -15.46 4.22 -3.48
CA GLU A 69 -16.21 3.35 -2.57
C GLU A 69 -15.26 2.27 -2.03
N GLY A 70 -14.43 2.61 -1.03
CA GLY A 70 -13.22 1.84 -0.77
C GLY A 70 -12.86 1.46 0.66
N ILE A 71 -13.46 1.99 1.73
CA ILE A 71 -13.33 1.44 3.11
C ILE A 71 -14.42 2.05 4.00
N SER A 72 -15.55 1.36 4.14
CA SER A 72 -16.56 1.70 5.14
C SER A 72 -15.98 1.47 6.53
N ASN A 73 -15.98 2.51 7.36
CA ASN A 73 -15.68 2.43 8.79
C ASN A 73 -16.74 1.62 9.53
N ALA A 74 -16.71 0.30 9.41
CA ALA A 74 -17.38 -0.58 10.36
C ALA A 74 -16.47 -0.72 11.59
N GLY A 75 -16.57 0.24 12.53
CA GLY A 75 -15.90 0.08 13.83
C GLY A 75 -15.56 1.31 14.65
N GLN A 76 -16.09 2.51 14.37
CA GLN A 76 -15.98 3.62 15.32
C GLN A 76 -17.20 3.61 16.25
N ALA A 77 -17.07 2.94 17.39
CA ALA A 77 -17.89 3.08 18.59
C ALA A 77 -16.97 3.02 19.81
#